data_AF-A0A0L8HDE0-F1
#
_entry.id   AF-A0A0L8HDE0-F1
#
_cell.length_a   1.000
_cell.length_b   1.000
_cell.length_c   1.000
_cell.angle_alpha   90.00
_cell.angle_beta   90.00
_cell.angle_gamma   90.00
#
_symmetry.space_group_name_H-M   'P 1'
#
loop_
_entity.id
_entity.type
_entity.pdbx_description
1 polymer ?
#
loop_
_entity_poly.entity_id
_entity_poly.type
_entity_poly.pdbx_seq_one_letter_code
_entity_poly.pdbx_strand_id
1 'polypeptide(L)'
;ENMPSHFKVKEYCPMVFRNLRERFSVDDIDYMNSLTKQPVEMDSPGRSGARMLLSQDKKYFIKTLVSEEVEQMHHILKQYHSYIVEIHAQTLLPQYLGMYRITVNDVETYLVVLRNVFSPRLTIHKKYDLKGSTVDRQASDKEKFLASLHLMDYSLIVGIHDCEKAEQEAFEAQLEAEAEAENGENADGEADDGLLEEEEINDVMGSVPTPPDSPQTFVGQPFTGEVDPKIEIFGIKSEKEDKQIIYFLAMIDILTKYGMKKRTAQAAKTVKHGSGAEISTVRPDQYAKRFLEFIERSIE
;
A
#
# COMPACT_ATOMS: atom_id res chain seq x y z
N GLU A 1 -15.13 -25.51 1.18
CA GLU A 1 -13.80 -24.95 1.50
C GLU A 1 -12.76 -26.08 1.48
N ASN A 2 -11.69 -25.91 0.70
CA ASN A 2 -10.63 -26.91 0.50
C ASN A 2 -9.39 -26.54 1.34
N MET A 3 -9.44 -26.75 2.65
CA MET A 3 -8.24 -26.62 3.47
C MET A 3 -7.30 -27.81 3.19
N PRO A 4 -5.97 -27.60 3.10
CA PRO A 4 -5.04 -28.71 2.98
C PRO A 4 -5.16 -29.64 4.18
N SER A 5 -5.02 -30.95 3.97
CA SER A 5 -5.19 -31.96 5.01
C SER A 5 -4.20 -31.80 6.18
N HIS A 6 -3.02 -31.21 5.92
CA HIS A 6 -2.00 -30.95 6.93
C HIS A 6 -1.41 -29.56 6.74
N PHE A 7 -1.67 -28.67 7.70
CA PHE A 7 -1.04 -27.36 7.78
C PHE A 7 -0.81 -26.96 9.24
N LYS A 8 0.12 -26.02 9.46
CA LYS A 8 0.36 -25.37 10.75
C LYS A 8 0.45 -23.88 10.55
N VAL A 9 -0.17 -23.11 11.43
CA VAL A 9 -0.02 -21.65 11.48
C VAL A 9 0.59 -21.27 12.83
N LYS A 10 1.63 -20.46 12.81
CA LYS A 10 2.27 -19.90 13.99
C LYS A 10 2.25 -18.38 13.89
N GLU A 11 1.72 -17.73 14.92
CA GLU A 11 1.83 -16.28 15.10
C GLU A 11 3.06 -15.95 15.97
N TYR A 12 3.82 -14.94 15.57
CA TYR A 12 4.97 -14.46 16.33
C TYR A 12 4.59 -13.23 17.15
N CYS A 13 5.05 -13.17 18.41
CA CYS A 13 4.89 -12.01 19.29
C CYS A 13 3.46 -11.42 19.31
N PRO A 14 2.40 -12.24 19.51
CA PRO A 14 1.00 -11.82 19.32
C PRO A 14 0.61 -10.60 20.14
N MET A 15 1.11 -10.49 21.39
CA MET A 15 0.80 -9.35 22.25
C MET A 15 1.46 -8.05 21.79
N VAL A 16 2.64 -8.12 21.17
CA VAL A 16 3.32 -6.95 20.62
C VAL A 16 2.56 -6.44 19.40
N PHE A 17 2.18 -7.33 18.48
CA PHE A 17 1.43 -6.96 17.28
C PHE A 17 -0.01 -6.52 17.58
N ARG A 18 -0.67 -7.08 18.59
CA ARG A 18 -1.93 -6.54 19.11
C ARG A 18 -1.77 -5.10 19.58
N ASN A 19 -0.75 -4.80 20.40
CA ASN A 19 -0.53 -3.43 20.86
C ASN A 19 -0.14 -2.47 19.72
N LEU A 20 0.59 -2.94 18.71
CA LEU A 20 0.87 -2.16 17.51
C LEU A 20 -0.41 -1.86 16.73
N ARG A 21 -1.30 -2.85 16.53
CA ARG A 21 -2.61 -2.64 15.89
C ARG A 21 -3.44 -1.60 16.62
N GLU A 22 -3.56 -1.71 17.95
CA GLU A 22 -4.24 -0.71 18.79
C GLU A 22 -3.67 0.71 18.59
N ARG A 23 -2.34 0.85 18.60
CA ARG A 23 -1.67 2.16 18.40
C ARG A 23 -1.88 2.72 16.99
N PHE A 24 -1.91 1.85 15.99
CA PHE A 24 -2.21 2.24 14.61
C PHE A 24 -3.71 2.39 14.34
N SER A 25 -4.56 2.33 15.38
CA SER A 25 -6.03 2.41 15.23
C SER A 25 -6.57 1.37 14.26
N VAL A 26 -6.04 0.15 14.33
CA VAL A 26 -6.53 -1.03 13.62
C VAL A 26 -7.32 -1.89 14.59
N ASP A 27 -8.62 -2.06 14.31
CA ASP A 27 -9.46 -2.98 15.07
C ASP A 27 -9.13 -4.44 14.72
N ASP A 28 -9.11 -5.31 15.73
CA ASP A 28 -8.71 -6.71 15.58
C ASP A 28 -9.72 -7.52 14.77
N ILE A 29 -11.02 -7.21 14.88
CA ILE A 29 -12.09 -7.90 14.15
C ILE A 29 -12.03 -7.47 12.68
N ASP A 30 -11.92 -6.17 12.41
CA ASP A 30 -11.78 -5.66 11.05
C ASP A 30 -10.52 -6.18 10.37
N TYR A 31 -9.39 -6.19 11.07
CA TYR A 31 -8.14 -6.77 10.58
C TYR A 31 -8.30 -8.23 10.18
N MET A 32 -8.94 -9.04 11.02
CA MET A 32 -9.21 -10.44 10.71
C MET A 32 -10.13 -10.58 9.50
N ASN A 33 -11.22 -9.80 9.44
CA ASN A 33 -12.15 -9.80 8.31
C ASN A 33 -11.49 -9.44 6.97
N SER A 34 -10.52 -8.52 6.96
CA SER A 34 -9.77 -8.17 5.75
C SER A 34 -8.84 -9.29 5.29
N LEU A 35 -8.27 -10.08 6.22
CA LEU A 35 -7.26 -11.10 5.92
C LEU A 35 -7.83 -12.49 5.64
N THR A 36 -9.09 -12.76 6.02
CA THR A 36 -9.76 -14.05 5.77
C THR A 36 -10.43 -14.12 4.41
N LYS A 37 -10.54 -13.00 3.69
CA LYS A 37 -11.00 -12.97 2.30
C LYS A 37 -9.86 -13.27 1.34
N GLN A 38 -10.19 -13.78 0.15
CA GLN A 38 -9.19 -14.10 -0.87
C GLN A 38 -8.40 -12.84 -1.25
N PRO A 39 -7.06 -12.83 -1.07
CA PRO A 39 -6.25 -11.69 -1.41
C PRO A 39 -5.96 -11.63 -2.92
N VAL A 40 -5.58 -10.45 -3.39
CA VAL A 40 -5.16 -10.19 -4.78
C VAL A 40 -3.63 -10.31 -4.85
N GLU A 41 -3.13 -11.16 -5.75
CA GLU A 41 -1.70 -11.23 -6.03
C GLU A 41 -1.26 -10.03 -6.88
N MET A 42 -0.12 -9.43 -6.54
CA MET A 42 0.40 -8.28 -7.28
C MET A 42 1.51 -8.69 -8.24
N ASP A 43 1.40 -8.27 -9.51
CA ASP A 43 2.30 -8.65 -10.61
C ASP A 43 3.74 -8.13 -10.48
N SER A 44 4.05 -7.37 -9.44
CA SER A 44 5.36 -6.77 -9.21
C SER A 44 6.08 -7.48 -8.05
N PRO A 45 6.86 -8.55 -8.30
CA PRO A 45 7.85 -8.96 -7.33
C PRO A 45 8.82 -7.78 -7.18
N GLY A 46 8.86 -7.18 -6.00
CA GLY A 46 9.88 -6.18 -5.70
C GLY A 46 11.28 -6.73 -5.96
N ARG A 47 12.32 -5.90 -5.80
CA ARG A 47 13.72 -6.28 -6.06
C ARG A 47 14.20 -7.53 -5.29
N SER A 48 13.47 -7.94 -4.25
CA SER A 48 13.72 -9.14 -3.44
C SER A 48 13.17 -10.45 -4.02
N GLY A 49 12.32 -10.41 -5.06
CA GLY A 49 11.60 -11.60 -5.55
C GLY A 49 10.52 -12.12 -4.58
N ALA A 50 10.26 -11.39 -3.50
CA ALA A 50 9.23 -11.73 -2.52
C ALA A 50 7.83 -11.54 -3.13
N ARG A 51 6.95 -12.52 -2.90
CA ARG A 51 5.53 -12.39 -3.25
C ARG A 51 4.88 -11.37 -2.34
N MET A 52 4.05 -10.52 -2.93
CA MET A 52 3.28 -9.52 -2.22
C MET A 52 1.83 -9.65 -2.64
N LEU A 53 0.97 -9.82 -1.65
CA LEU A 53 -0.48 -9.89 -1.82
C LEU A 53 -1.09 -8.63 -1.22
N LEU A 54 -2.24 -8.24 -1.75
CA LEU A 54 -3.07 -7.16 -1.23
C LEU A 54 -4.38 -7.75 -0.69
N SER A 55 -4.82 -7.33 0.49
CA SER A 55 -6.14 -7.71 1.00
C SER A 55 -7.23 -7.27 0.02
N GLN A 56 -8.36 -8.00 -0.02
CA GLN A 56 -9.45 -7.69 -0.97
C GLN A 56 -9.95 -6.24 -0.86
N ASP A 57 -10.02 -5.74 0.37
CA ASP A 57 -10.42 -4.36 0.69
C ASP A 57 -9.29 -3.33 0.55
N LYS A 58 -8.13 -3.75 0.03
CA LYS A 58 -6.94 -2.94 -0.24
C LYS A 58 -6.34 -2.25 1.00
N LYS A 59 -6.72 -2.64 2.22
CA LYS A 59 -6.20 -2.02 3.46
C LYS A 59 -4.81 -2.50 3.86
N TYR A 60 -4.46 -3.74 3.51
CA TYR A 60 -3.23 -4.39 4.00
C TYR A 60 -2.44 -5.07 2.89
N PHE A 61 -1.12 -4.95 2.97
CA PHE A 61 -0.19 -5.79 2.22
C PHE A 61 0.22 -7.01 3.04
N ILE A 62 0.33 -8.15 2.39
CA ILE A 62 0.86 -9.39 2.94
C ILE A 62 2.12 -9.73 2.15
N LYS A 63 3.29 -9.57 2.78
CA LYS A 63 4.59 -9.79 2.14
C LYS A 63 5.21 -11.09 2.63
N THR A 64 5.70 -11.93 1.71
CA THR A 64 6.55 -13.07 2.08
C THR A 64 7.92 -12.59 2.51
N LEU A 65 8.44 -13.13 3.60
CA LEU A 65 9.77 -12.81 4.12
C LEU A 65 10.76 -13.93 3.84
N VAL A 66 11.99 -13.56 3.48
CA VAL A 66 13.12 -14.50 3.49
C VAL A 66 13.70 -14.64 4.90
N SER A 67 14.45 -15.71 5.18
CA SER A 67 15.00 -16.01 6.51
C SER A 67 15.80 -14.84 7.10
N GLU A 68 16.60 -14.13 6.29
CA GLU A 68 17.33 -12.94 6.76
C GLU A 68 16.40 -11.79 7.20
N GLU A 69 15.26 -11.59 6.53
CA GLU A 69 14.27 -10.56 6.92
C GLU A 69 13.51 -10.97 8.20
N VAL A 70 13.25 -12.27 8.39
CA VAL A 70 12.65 -12.83 9.61
C VAL A 70 13.55 -12.58 10.83
N GLU A 71 14.84 -12.88 10.69
CA GLU A 71 15.84 -12.59 11.74
C GLU A 71 15.91 -11.10 12.05
N GLN A 72 15.92 -10.25 11.01
CA GLN A 72 15.99 -8.81 11.18
C GLN A 72 14.72 -8.25 11.85
N MET A 73 13.53 -8.74 11.49
CA MET A 73 12.28 -8.36 12.14
C MET A 73 12.36 -8.63 13.65
N HIS A 74 12.76 -9.85 14.05
CA HIS A 74 12.92 -10.18 15.46
C HIS A 74 13.98 -9.32 16.17
N HIS A 75 15.05 -8.94 15.47
CA HIS A 75 16.09 -8.08 16.01
C HIS A 75 15.58 -6.66 16.29
N ILE A 76 14.81 -6.06 15.38
CA ILE A 76 14.35 -4.67 15.51
C ILE A 76 13.05 -4.53 16.30
N LEU A 77 12.24 -5.59 16.45
CA LEU A 77 10.85 -5.49 16.92
C LEU A 77 10.71 -4.73 18.25
N LYS A 78 11.60 -4.97 19.21
CA LYS A 78 11.58 -4.28 20.51
C LYS A 78 11.82 -2.77 20.37
N GLN A 79 12.82 -2.39 19.58
CA GLN A 79 13.19 -0.99 19.35
C GLN A 79 12.13 -0.30 18.49
N TYR A 80 11.62 -0.98 17.47
CA TYR A 80 10.50 -0.52 16.65
C TYR A 80 9.25 -0.26 17.51
N HIS A 81 8.84 -1.21 18.36
CA HIS A 81 7.70 -1.02 19.26
C HIS A 81 7.89 0.18 20.19
N SER A 82 9.06 0.30 20.81
CA SER A 82 9.39 1.43 21.71
C SER A 82 9.32 2.77 20.96
N TYR A 83 9.89 2.84 19.77
CA TYR A 83 9.81 4.02 18.91
C TYR A 83 8.35 4.39 18.58
N ILE A 84 7.53 3.44 18.11
CA ILE A 84 6.11 3.68 17.79
C ILE A 84 5.32 4.19 19.01
N VAL A 85 5.67 3.71 20.21
CA VAL A 85 5.07 4.18 21.47
C VAL A 85 5.42 5.65 21.72
N GLU A 86 6.71 6.00 21.61
CA GLU A 86 7.25 7.33 21.91
C GLU A 86 6.73 8.40 20.94
N ILE A 87 6.64 8.09 19.65
CA ILE A 87 6.17 9.01 18.61
C ILE A 87 4.66 8.95 18.38
N HIS A 88 3.90 8.30 19.28
CA HIS A 88 2.45 8.20 19.22
C HIS A 88 1.91 7.73 17.86
N ALA A 89 2.56 6.73 17.26
CA ALA A 89 2.23 6.17 15.95
C ALA A 89 2.30 7.13 14.74
N GLN A 90 2.78 8.36 14.90
CA GLN A 90 2.98 9.33 13.82
C GLN A 90 4.30 9.07 13.10
N THR A 91 4.28 8.16 12.13
CA THR A 91 5.48 7.66 11.46
C THR A 91 5.29 7.48 9.97
N LEU A 92 6.39 7.64 9.21
CA LEU A 92 6.48 7.19 7.83
C LEU A 92 6.99 5.74 7.71
N LEU A 93 7.40 5.10 8.81
CA LEU A 93 7.87 3.71 8.78
C LEU A 93 6.72 2.74 8.43
N PRO A 94 7.03 1.56 7.84
CA PRO A 94 6.03 0.55 7.61
C PRO A 94 5.31 0.18 8.91
N GLN A 95 3.98 0.24 8.88
CA GLN A 95 3.17 -0.14 10.03
C GLN A 95 2.96 -1.65 10.03
N TYR A 96 3.81 -2.38 10.76
CA TYR A 96 3.69 -3.83 10.92
C TYR A 96 2.54 -4.20 11.86
N LEU A 97 1.66 -5.09 11.39
CA LEU A 97 0.40 -5.43 12.07
C LEU A 97 0.34 -6.89 12.53
N GLY A 98 1.18 -7.76 11.97
CA GLY A 98 1.26 -9.15 12.34
C GLY A 98 2.39 -9.86 11.62
N MET A 99 2.90 -10.95 12.22
CA MET A 99 3.91 -11.80 11.61
C MET A 99 3.56 -13.26 11.85
N TYR A 100 3.57 -14.04 10.77
CA TYR A 100 3.09 -15.41 10.76
C TYR A 100 4.10 -16.33 10.08
N ARG A 101 4.06 -17.61 10.46
CA ARG A 101 4.62 -18.70 9.67
C ARG A 101 3.53 -19.69 9.36
N ILE A 102 3.34 -19.96 8.08
CA ILE A 102 2.42 -20.97 7.58
C ILE A 102 3.27 -22.13 7.06
N THR A 103 2.98 -23.34 7.52
CA THR A 103 3.59 -24.58 7.03
C THR A 103 2.52 -25.40 6.33
N VAL A 104 2.70 -25.66 5.03
CA VAL A 104 1.80 -26.52 4.23
C VAL A 104 2.67 -27.56 3.54
N ASN A 105 2.34 -28.84 3.68
CA ASN A 105 3.14 -29.95 3.12
C ASN A 105 4.65 -29.81 3.44
N ASP A 106 4.95 -29.51 4.71
CA ASP A 106 6.30 -29.27 5.26
C ASP A 106 7.08 -28.09 4.65
N VAL A 107 6.47 -27.30 3.77
CA VAL A 107 7.04 -26.04 3.26
C VAL A 107 6.66 -24.89 4.18
N GLU A 108 7.66 -24.28 4.82
CA GLU A 108 7.47 -23.09 5.65
C GLU A 108 7.50 -21.81 4.82
N THR A 109 6.46 -20.99 4.95
CA THR A 109 6.39 -19.63 4.40
C THR A 109 6.22 -18.64 5.54
N TYR A 110 7.07 -17.61 5.57
CA TYR A 110 7.00 -16.54 6.55
C TYR A 110 6.32 -15.33 5.93
N LEU A 111 5.39 -14.74 6.66
CA LEU A 111 4.56 -13.63 6.20
C LEU A 111 4.62 -12.50 7.22
N VAL A 112 4.63 -11.27 6.71
CA VAL A 112 4.34 -10.08 7.52
C VAL A 112 3.18 -9.33 6.90
N VAL A 113 2.28 -8.84 7.75
CA VAL A 113 1.17 -7.99 7.34
C VAL A 113 1.54 -6.54 7.65
N LEU A 114 1.38 -5.67 6.66
CA LEU A 114 1.65 -4.24 6.75
C LEU A 114 0.42 -3.45 6.32
N ARG A 115 0.23 -2.25 6.87
CA ARG A 115 -0.77 -1.31 6.34
C ARG A 115 -0.40 -0.89 4.91
N ASN A 116 -1.40 -0.79 4.04
CA ASN A 116 -1.25 -0.16 2.73
C ASN A 116 -1.00 1.36 2.90
N VAL A 117 0.00 1.86 2.20
CA VAL A 117 0.36 3.29 2.18
C VAL A 117 -0.61 4.09 1.32
N PHE A 118 -1.09 3.48 0.24
CA PHE A 118 -2.02 4.10 -0.69
C PHE A 118 -3.45 3.97 -0.20
N SER A 119 -4.29 4.94 -0.55
CA SER A 119 -5.72 4.86 -0.25
C SER A 119 -6.34 3.61 -0.89
N PRO A 120 -7.22 2.89 -0.17
CA PRO A 120 -8.03 1.82 -0.78
C PRO A 120 -9.09 2.38 -1.75
N ARG A 121 -9.36 3.68 -1.71
CA ARG A 121 -10.44 4.36 -2.46
C ARG A 121 -9.91 5.23 -3.61
N LEU A 122 -8.70 5.78 -3.50
CA LEU A 122 -8.17 6.72 -4.49
C LEU A 122 -7.23 6.04 -5.50
N THR A 123 -7.43 6.36 -6.78
CA THR A 123 -6.55 5.89 -7.86
C THR A 123 -5.19 6.56 -7.78
N ILE A 124 -4.12 5.76 -7.81
CA ILE A 124 -2.74 6.27 -7.84
C ILE A 124 -2.31 6.39 -9.30
N HIS A 125 -2.30 7.60 -9.85
CA HIS A 125 -1.95 7.86 -11.24
C HIS A 125 -0.44 7.81 -11.50
N LYS A 126 0.37 8.17 -10.50
CA LYS A 126 1.84 8.07 -10.58
C LYS A 126 2.41 7.48 -9.31
N LYS A 127 3.41 6.62 -9.46
CA LYS A 127 4.11 5.96 -8.36
C LYS A 127 5.61 6.06 -8.57
N TYR A 128 6.31 6.48 -7.53
CA TYR A 128 7.76 6.59 -7.51
C TYR A 128 8.34 5.78 -6.34
N ASP A 129 9.47 5.13 -6.59
CA ASP A 129 10.32 4.51 -5.58
C ASP A 129 11.61 5.32 -5.54
N LEU A 130 11.72 6.20 -4.55
CA LEU A 130 12.81 7.15 -4.43
C LEU A 130 13.90 6.61 -3.51
N LYS A 131 15.14 6.61 -4.03
CA LYS A 131 16.35 6.32 -3.27
C LYS A 131 17.29 7.51 -3.42
N GLY A 132 17.62 8.17 -2.32
CA GLY A 132 18.44 9.38 -2.37
C GLY A 132 19.93 9.08 -2.52
N SER A 133 20.35 8.65 -3.70
CA SER A 133 21.76 8.57 -4.02
C SER A 133 22.24 9.85 -4.73
N THR A 134 22.70 10.88 -3.98
CA THR A 134 23.72 11.92 -4.39
C THR A 134 24.05 13.01 -3.31
N VAL A 135 25.25 12.91 -2.71
CA VAL A 135 26.19 13.88 -2.04
C VAL A 135 25.76 15.02 -1.03
N ASP A 136 26.29 14.87 0.21
CA ASP A 136 26.71 15.77 1.33
C ASP A 136 25.83 16.86 2.03
N ARG A 137 25.45 16.59 3.31
CA ARG A 137 25.36 17.37 4.60
C ARG A 137 24.65 16.60 5.75
N GLN A 138 24.91 16.90 7.02
CA GLN A 138 24.62 16.10 8.27
C GLN A 138 23.16 15.65 8.53
N ALA A 139 22.99 14.50 9.21
CA ALA A 139 21.71 13.83 9.52
C ALA A 139 21.02 14.31 10.83
N SER A 140 19.69 14.45 10.80
CA SER A 140 18.71 14.70 11.88
C SER A 140 18.48 13.52 12.85
N ASP A 141 17.72 13.73 13.92
CA ASP A 141 17.49 12.74 14.98
C ASP A 141 16.59 11.55 14.56
N LYS A 142 15.66 11.73 13.61
CA LYS A 142 14.86 10.62 13.05
C LYS A 142 15.73 9.64 12.24
N GLU A 143 16.81 10.14 11.64
CA GLU A 143 17.80 9.34 10.91
C GLU A 143 18.69 8.51 11.81
N LYS A 144 18.99 9.01 13.01
CA LYS A 144 19.75 8.26 14.02
C LYS A 144 19.03 6.97 14.38
N PHE A 145 17.70 6.92 14.37
CA PHE A 145 16.96 5.68 14.63
C PHE A 145 17.24 4.62 13.55
N LEU A 146 16.96 4.90 12.27
CA LEU A 146 17.19 3.92 11.19
C LEU A 146 18.66 3.55 11.03
N ALA A 147 19.56 4.51 11.19
CA ALA A 147 21.00 4.27 11.17
C ALA A 147 21.47 3.43 12.37
N SER A 148 20.94 3.68 13.58
CA SER A 148 21.23 2.86 14.78
C SER A 148 20.81 1.40 14.62
N LEU A 149 19.77 1.14 13.82
CA LEU A 149 19.30 -0.20 13.48
C LEU A 149 20.14 -0.89 12.39
N HIS A 150 21.16 -0.22 11.85
CA HIS A 150 22.01 -0.70 10.75
C HIS A 150 21.23 -1.10 9.48
N LEU A 151 20.14 -0.38 9.20
CA LEU A 151 19.24 -0.62 8.07
C LEU A 151 19.68 0.20 6.85
N MET A 152 19.56 -0.39 5.66
CA MET A 152 19.97 0.23 4.38
C MET A 152 19.07 -0.23 3.23
N ASP A 153 19.23 0.39 2.05
CA ASP A 153 18.48 0.09 0.82
C ASP A 153 16.96 0.34 0.90
N TYR A 154 16.48 0.98 1.97
CA TYR A 154 15.09 1.43 2.11
C TYR A 154 14.74 2.54 1.11
N SER A 155 13.49 2.63 0.71
CA SER A 155 13.00 3.66 -0.22
C SER A 155 11.97 4.56 0.41
N LEU A 156 11.80 5.77 -0.11
CA LEU A 156 10.53 6.49 0.02
C LEU A 156 9.64 6.05 -1.14
N ILE A 157 8.50 5.46 -0.83
CA ILE A 157 7.45 5.30 -1.83
C ILE A 157 6.63 6.57 -1.88
N VAL A 158 6.38 7.08 -3.08
CA VAL A 158 5.54 8.25 -3.32
C VAL A 158 4.45 7.87 -4.31
N GLY A 159 3.19 7.95 -3.88
CA GLY A 159 2.02 7.83 -4.73
C GLY A 159 1.42 9.21 -4.97
N ILE A 160 0.96 9.46 -6.19
CA ILE A 160 0.31 10.71 -6.56
C ILE A 160 -1.08 10.36 -7.11
N HIS A 161 -2.09 10.89 -6.43
CA HIS A 161 -3.45 10.96 -6.90
C HIS A 161 -3.71 12.38 -7.42
N ASP A 162 -4.35 12.48 -8.58
CA ASP A 162 -4.62 13.70 -9.32
C ASP A 162 -6.14 13.82 -9.38
N CYS A 163 -6.71 14.75 -8.62
CA CYS A 163 -8.15 14.76 -8.38
C CYS A 163 -8.95 15.07 -9.63
N GLU A 164 -8.49 16.04 -10.44
CA GLU A 164 -9.14 16.41 -11.71
C GLU A 164 -9.12 15.24 -12.69
N LYS A 165 -7.97 14.57 -12.81
CA LYS A 165 -7.86 13.40 -13.69
C LYS A 165 -8.77 12.25 -13.24
N ALA A 166 -8.86 11.99 -11.94
CA ALA A 166 -9.74 10.95 -11.41
C ALA A 166 -11.22 11.29 -11.62
N GLU A 167 -11.59 12.56 -11.50
CA GLU A 167 -12.96 13.02 -11.78
C GLU A 167 -13.32 12.82 -13.25
N GLN A 168 -12.41 13.18 -14.17
CA GLN A 168 -12.60 12.94 -15.59
C GLN A 168 -12.74 11.44 -15.90
N GLU A 169 -11.86 10.59 -15.38
CA GLU A 169 -11.92 9.14 -15.56
C GLU A 169 -13.23 8.54 -15.00
N ALA A 170 -13.73 9.06 -13.88
CA ALA A 170 -15.00 8.62 -13.30
C ALA A 170 -16.19 9.03 -14.16
N PHE A 171 -16.18 10.25 -14.72
CA PHE A 171 -17.21 10.75 -15.62
C PHE A 171 -17.25 9.96 -16.93
N GLU A 172 -16.08 9.69 -17.53
CA GLU A 172 -15.96 8.88 -18.74
C GLU A 172 -16.47 7.44 -18.51
N ALA A 173 -16.11 6.81 -17.40
CA ALA A 173 -16.59 5.47 -17.05
C ALA A 173 -18.11 5.42 -16.84
N GLN A 174 -18.71 6.50 -16.33
CA GLN A 174 -20.17 6.58 -16.16
C GLN A 174 -20.88 6.68 -17.52
N LEU A 175 -20.36 7.49 -18.45
CA LEU A 175 -20.90 7.57 -19.81
C LEU A 175 -20.78 6.24 -20.56
N GLU A 176 -19.66 5.53 -20.40
CA GLU A 176 -19.48 4.21 -21.00
C GLU A 176 -20.49 3.19 -20.43
N ALA A 177 -20.70 3.17 -19.12
CA ALA A 177 -21.68 2.28 -18.49
C ALA A 177 -23.13 2.56 -18.91
N GLU A 178 -23.49 3.83 -19.08
CA GLU A 178 -24.80 4.25 -19.59
C GLU A 178 -24.98 3.81 -21.06
N ALA A 179 -23.97 3.99 -21.90
CA ALA A 179 -24.00 3.56 -23.30
C ALA A 179 -24.04 2.03 -23.47
N GLU A 180 -23.42 1.27 -22.56
CA GLU A 180 -23.51 -0.19 -22.54
C GLU A 180 -24.89 -0.68 -22.11
N ALA A 181 -25.54 0.00 -21.16
CA ALA A 181 -26.91 -0.31 -20.74
C ALA A 181 -27.92 -0.07 -21.87
N GLU A 182 -27.80 1.04 -22.59
CA GLU A 182 -28.66 1.35 -23.75
C GLU A 182 -28.46 0.37 -24.93
N ASN A 183 -27.24 -0.14 -25.13
CA ASN A 183 -26.97 -1.15 -26.17
C ASN A 183 -27.38 -2.57 -25.76
N GLY A 184 -27.39 -2.88 -24.46
CA GLY A 184 -27.83 -4.17 -23.91
C GLY A 184 -29.34 -4.39 -24.01
N GLU A 185 -30.15 -3.33 -23.96
CA GLU A 185 -31.61 -3.41 -24.10
C GLU A 185 -32.07 -3.66 -25.55
N ASN A 186 -31.19 -3.49 -26.53
CA ASN A 186 -31.49 -3.74 -27.96
C ASN A 186 -31.25 -5.20 -28.42
N ALA A 187 -30.84 -6.10 -27.52
CA ALA A 187 -30.52 -7.50 -27.85
C ALA A 187 -31.65 -8.51 -27.53
N ASP A 188 -32.75 -8.08 -26.91
CA ASP A 188 -33.89 -8.95 -26.60
C ASP A 188 -34.98 -8.84 -27.68
N GLY A 189 -34.58 -9.17 -28.91
CA GLY A 189 -35.51 -9.37 -30.01
C GLY A 189 -36.17 -10.74 -29.93
N GLU A 190 -37.37 -10.81 -29.34
CA GLU A 190 -38.50 -11.62 -29.83
C GLU A 190 -39.73 -11.38 -28.91
N ALA A 191 -40.54 -10.37 -29.25
CA ALA A 191 -41.93 -10.30 -28.79
C ALA A 191 -42.85 -10.38 -30.02
N ASP A 192 -43.61 -11.45 -30.02
CA ASP A 192 -44.69 -11.84 -30.91
C ASP A 192 -45.76 -10.74 -31.07
N ASP A 193 -46.38 -10.75 -32.24
CA ASP A 193 -47.32 -9.80 -32.83
C ASP A 193 -48.62 -9.64 -32.00
N GLY A 194 -49.04 -8.40 -31.77
CA GLY A 194 -50.27 -8.11 -31.03
C GLY A 194 -50.60 -6.61 -30.88
N LEU A 195 -51.17 -6.04 -31.94
CA LEU A 195 -51.80 -4.72 -32.01
C LEU A 195 -52.68 -4.36 -30.79
N LEU A 196 -52.53 -3.15 -30.22
CA LEU A 196 -53.49 -2.03 -30.33
C LEU A 196 -53.19 -0.86 -29.36
N GLU A 197 -53.22 0.33 -29.97
CA GLU A 197 -53.68 1.65 -29.51
C GLU A 197 -52.84 2.52 -28.55
N GLU A 198 -52.52 3.70 -29.08
CA GLU A 198 -51.97 4.89 -28.44
C GLU A 198 -53.03 5.56 -27.54
N GLU A 199 -52.71 5.81 -26.27
CA GLU A 199 -53.33 6.89 -25.50
C GLU A 199 -52.26 7.74 -24.82
N GLU A 200 -52.22 9.02 -25.20
CA GLU A 200 -51.50 10.09 -24.52
C GLU A 200 -52.14 10.37 -23.15
N ILE A 201 -51.38 10.30 -22.06
CA ILE A 201 -51.69 11.03 -20.82
C ILE A 201 -50.42 11.63 -20.22
N ASN A 202 -50.47 12.96 -20.04
CA ASN A 202 -49.49 13.84 -19.41
C ASN A 202 -49.08 13.45 -17.98
N ASP A 203 -47.86 13.86 -17.61
CA ASP A 203 -47.36 14.30 -16.30
C ASP A 203 -47.81 13.55 -15.03
N VAL A 204 -46.83 12.96 -14.32
CA VAL A 204 -46.44 13.31 -12.93
C VAL A 204 -45.41 12.28 -12.42
N MET A 205 -44.22 12.80 -12.09
CA MET A 205 -43.33 12.38 -10.99
C MET A 205 -43.68 11.03 -10.31
N GLY A 206 -43.03 9.94 -10.74
CA GLY A 206 -43.23 8.61 -10.16
C GLY A 206 -41.94 7.80 -10.20
N SER A 207 -41.22 7.80 -9.08
CA SER A 207 -40.12 6.86 -8.78
C SER A 207 -40.54 5.43 -9.05
N VAL A 208 -39.93 4.79 -10.06
CA VAL A 208 -40.06 3.35 -10.29
C VAL A 208 -39.20 2.63 -9.24
N PRO A 209 -39.74 1.72 -8.41
CA PRO A 209 -38.95 0.98 -7.45
C PRO A 209 -38.20 -0.13 -8.20
N THR A 210 -36.89 -0.02 -8.33
CA THR A 210 -36.05 -1.14 -8.78
C THR A 210 -36.13 -2.29 -7.76
N PRO A 211 -36.13 -3.57 -8.20
CA PRO A 211 -36.21 -4.73 -7.32
C PRO A 211 -35.09 -4.73 -6.25
N PRO A 212 -35.35 -5.24 -5.03
CA PRO A 212 -34.40 -5.21 -3.92
C PRO A 212 -33.15 -6.09 -4.09
N ASP A 213 -33.05 -6.88 -5.16
CA ASP A 213 -31.99 -7.88 -5.38
C ASP A 213 -31.03 -7.56 -6.55
N SER A 214 -31.12 -6.37 -7.15
CA SER A 214 -30.06 -5.93 -8.07
C SER A 214 -28.75 -5.75 -7.27
N PRO A 215 -27.59 -6.27 -7.73
CA PRO A 215 -26.33 -6.00 -7.07
C PRO A 215 -26.18 -4.48 -7.02
N GLN A 216 -26.22 -3.91 -5.83
CA GLN A 216 -25.86 -2.52 -5.64
C GLN A 216 -24.38 -2.43 -5.96
N THR A 217 -24.07 -2.08 -7.21
CA THR A 217 -22.76 -1.54 -7.56
C THR A 217 -22.60 -0.37 -6.61
N PHE A 218 -21.74 -0.52 -5.62
CA PHE A 218 -21.46 0.52 -4.65
C PHE A 218 -20.80 1.64 -5.46
N VAL A 219 -21.61 2.53 -6.03
CA VAL A 219 -21.16 3.79 -6.58
C VAL A 219 -20.65 4.54 -5.36
N GLY A 220 -19.36 4.37 -5.09
CA GLY A 220 -18.70 5.06 -3.99
C GLY A 220 -19.03 6.54 -4.14
N GLN A 221 -19.41 7.19 -3.04
CA GLN A 221 -19.69 8.63 -3.06
C GLN A 221 -18.58 9.35 -3.85
N PRO A 222 -18.94 10.30 -4.72
CA PRO A 222 -17.96 11.09 -5.47
C PRO A 222 -16.91 11.61 -4.50
N PHE A 223 -15.64 11.41 -4.85
CA PHE A 223 -14.55 11.83 -3.99
C PHE A 223 -14.63 13.34 -3.81
N THR A 224 -14.87 13.79 -2.57
CA THR A 224 -15.10 15.21 -2.24
C THR A 224 -13.84 16.07 -2.32
N GLY A 225 -12.70 15.49 -2.73
CA GLY A 225 -11.42 16.17 -2.70
C GLY A 225 -10.77 16.27 -1.31
N GLU A 226 -11.38 15.64 -0.30
CA GLU A 226 -10.87 15.63 1.08
C GLU A 226 -10.24 14.29 1.45
N VAL A 227 -9.07 14.36 2.10
CA VAL A 227 -8.37 13.19 2.64
C VAL A 227 -9.03 12.81 3.96
N ASP A 228 -9.51 11.57 4.10
CA ASP A 228 -9.99 11.07 5.40
C ASP A 228 -8.76 10.65 6.22
N PRO A 229 -8.41 11.38 7.30
CA PRO A 229 -7.21 11.09 8.07
C PRO A 229 -7.26 9.73 8.79
N LYS A 230 -8.41 9.04 8.86
CA LYS A 230 -8.53 7.69 9.42
C LYS A 230 -8.24 6.60 8.40
N ILE A 231 -8.49 6.87 7.11
CA ILE A 231 -8.31 5.93 6.01
C ILE A 231 -6.98 6.21 5.32
N GLU A 232 -6.76 7.45 4.92
CA GLU A 232 -5.59 7.94 4.19
C GLU A 232 -4.55 8.55 5.14
N ILE A 233 -4.08 7.77 6.11
CA ILE A 233 -3.16 8.25 7.14
C ILE A 233 -1.81 8.80 6.61
N PHE A 234 -1.43 8.42 5.38
CA PHE A 234 -0.22 8.88 4.69
C PHE A 234 -0.50 9.95 3.62
N GLY A 235 -1.77 10.35 3.49
CA GLY A 235 -2.25 11.29 2.48
C GLY A 235 -1.96 12.73 2.88
N ILE A 236 -1.36 13.49 1.97
CA ILE A 236 -1.10 14.92 2.11
C ILE A 236 -1.66 15.62 0.87
N LYS A 237 -2.61 16.54 1.09
CA LYS A 237 -3.19 17.35 0.02
C LYS A 237 -2.23 18.49 -0.37
N SER A 238 -2.13 18.80 -1.65
CA SER A 238 -1.36 19.95 -2.15
C SER A 238 -1.97 21.27 -1.69
N GLU A 239 -1.11 22.26 -1.39
CA GLU A 239 -1.54 23.62 -1.03
C GLU A 239 -1.91 24.46 -2.26
N LYS A 240 -1.36 24.15 -3.45
CA LYS A 240 -1.64 24.91 -4.67
C LYS A 240 -3.07 24.68 -5.15
N GLU A 241 -3.80 25.77 -5.40
CA GLU A 241 -5.19 25.74 -5.86
C GLU A 241 -5.33 25.27 -7.32
N ASP A 242 -4.33 25.55 -8.17
CA ASP A 242 -4.41 25.32 -9.62
C ASP A 242 -4.47 23.84 -10.03
N LYS A 243 -4.02 22.93 -9.14
CA LYS A 243 -4.06 21.48 -9.33
C LYS A 243 -4.21 20.79 -7.99
N GLN A 244 -5.36 20.15 -7.79
CA GLN A 244 -5.62 19.41 -6.56
C GLN A 244 -4.98 18.02 -6.62
N ILE A 245 -3.84 17.88 -5.96
CA ILE A 245 -3.04 16.65 -5.89
C ILE A 245 -3.06 16.10 -4.46
N ILE A 246 -3.13 14.78 -4.31
CA ILE A 246 -2.94 14.09 -3.04
C ILE A 246 -1.71 13.20 -3.13
N TYR A 247 -0.75 13.44 -2.25
CA TYR A 247 0.49 12.68 -2.13
C TYR A 247 0.36 11.62 -1.04
N PHE A 248 0.85 10.42 -1.31
CA PHE A 248 0.97 9.33 -0.34
C PHE A 248 2.45 9.01 -0.15
N LEU A 249 2.99 9.20 1.05
CA LEU A 249 4.42 9.00 1.31
C LEU A 249 4.66 8.01 2.45
N ALA A 250 5.55 7.05 2.25
CA ALA A 250 6.03 6.19 3.34
C ALA A 250 7.40 5.57 3.03
N MET A 251 8.12 5.21 4.08
CA MET A 251 9.33 4.41 4.00
C MET A 251 8.96 2.94 3.76
N ILE A 252 9.68 2.26 2.88
CA ILE A 252 9.49 0.83 2.59
C ILE A 252 10.83 0.06 2.63
N ASP A 253 10.74 -1.27 2.68
CA ASP A 253 11.89 -2.20 2.64
C ASP A 253 12.95 -2.01 3.73
N ILE A 254 12.53 -1.64 4.94
CA ILE A 254 13.41 -1.39 6.08
C ILE A 254 13.99 -2.67 6.73
N LEU A 255 13.67 -3.87 6.25
CA LEU A 255 14.20 -5.14 6.82
C LEU A 255 15.53 -5.58 6.19
N THR A 256 16.04 -4.82 5.21
CA THR A 256 17.34 -5.15 4.59
C THR A 256 18.48 -4.76 5.52
N LYS A 257 19.08 -5.77 6.18
CA LYS A 257 20.25 -5.59 7.04
C LYS A 257 21.52 -5.33 6.21
N TYR A 258 22.33 -4.37 6.65
CA TYR A 258 23.70 -4.25 6.16
C TYR A 258 24.62 -5.35 6.75
N GLY A 259 24.76 -6.46 6.02
CA GLY A 259 25.55 -7.63 6.43
C GLY A 259 26.85 -7.85 5.65
N MET A 260 27.57 -8.94 5.97
CA MET A 260 28.86 -9.31 5.36
C MET A 260 28.81 -9.38 3.82
N LYS A 261 27.73 -9.91 3.22
CA LYS A 261 27.56 -9.97 1.75
C LYS A 261 27.60 -8.57 1.11
N LYS A 262 27.00 -7.57 1.77
CA LYS A 262 26.98 -6.17 1.29
C LYS A 262 28.30 -5.45 1.58
N ARG A 263 28.97 -5.75 2.69
CA ARG A 263 30.35 -5.28 2.95
C ARG A 263 31.34 -5.80 1.91
N THR A 264 31.25 -7.07 1.52
CA THR A 264 32.08 -7.66 0.47
C THR A 264 31.75 -7.06 -0.89
N ALA A 265 30.46 -6.84 -1.20
CA ALA A 265 30.05 -6.14 -2.41
C ALA A 265 30.55 -4.69 -2.46
N GLN A 266 30.54 -3.97 -1.32
CA GLN A 266 31.10 -2.64 -1.21
C GLN A 266 32.61 -2.67 -1.42
N ALA A 267 33.34 -3.55 -0.72
CA ALA A 267 34.79 -3.70 -0.89
C ALA A 267 35.16 -4.01 -2.36
N ALA A 268 34.45 -4.93 -3.00
CA ALA A 268 34.67 -5.27 -4.41
C ALA A 268 34.39 -4.07 -5.35
N LYS A 269 33.33 -3.31 -5.10
CA LYS A 269 33.00 -2.12 -5.90
C LYS A 269 33.98 -0.98 -5.66
N THR A 270 34.45 -0.77 -4.43
CA THR A 270 35.49 0.21 -4.08
C THR A 270 36.83 -0.14 -4.72
N VAL A 271 37.20 -1.43 -4.74
CA VAL A 271 38.40 -1.91 -5.44
C VAL A 271 38.29 -1.69 -6.96
N LYS A 272 37.10 -1.87 -7.54
CA LYS A 272 36.89 -1.73 -8.99
C LYS A 272 36.76 -0.27 -9.47
N HIS A 273 36.16 0.63 -8.67
CA HIS A 273 35.83 2.00 -9.11
C HIS A 273 36.57 3.10 -8.33
N GLY A 274 37.41 2.75 -7.35
CA GLY A 274 38.13 3.70 -6.51
C GLY A 274 37.33 4.19 -5.30
N SER A 275 38.02 4.77 -4.32
CA SER A 275 37.45 5.24 -3.03
C SER A 275 36.49 6.42 -3.15
N GLY A 276 36.40 7.05 -4.32
CA GLY A 276 35.52 8.19 -4.62
C GLY A 276 34.33 7.87 -5.52
N ALA A 277 34.13 6.60 -5.93
CA ALA A 277 32.99 6.23 -6.75
C ALA A 277 31.69 6.22 -5.93
N GLU A 278 30.62 6.79 -6.50
CA GLU A 278 29.28 6.72 -5.92
C GLU A 278 28.77 5.28 -5.97
N ILE A 279 28.98 4.54 -4.89
CA ILE A 279 28.59 3.14 -4.80
C ILE A 279 27.25 3.05 -4.05
N SER A 280 26.33 2.22 -4.55
CA SER A 280 24.99 2.00 -3.97
C SER A 280 25.04 1.44 -2.53
N THR A 281 26.15 0.82 -2.15
CA THR A 281 26.42 0.27 -0.82
C THR A 281 27.31 1.24 -0.04
N VAL A 282 26.71 2.05 0.82
CA VAL A 282 27.39 2.97 1.76
C VAL A 282 27.07 2.56 3.19
N ARG A 283 27.68 3.17 4.21
CA ARG A 283 27.30 2.90 5.62
C ARG A 283 25.87 3.40 5.93
N PRO A 284 25.15 2.82 6.91
CA PRO A 284 23.79 3.26 7.28
C PRO A 284 23.67 4.76 7.57
N ASP A 285 24.59 5.32 8.37
CA ASP A 285 24.63 6.76 8.69
C ASP A 285 24.75 7.63 7.42
N GLN A 286 25.55 7.19 6.44
CA GLN A 286 25.75 7.90 5.18
C GLN A 286 24.57 7.72 4.22
N TYR A 287 23.89 6.57 4.28
CA TYR A 287 22.70 6.30 3.48
C TYR A 287 21.54 7.21 3.91
N ALA A 288 21.29 7.30 5.22
CA ALA A 288 20.24 8.16 5.78
C ALA A 288 20.45 9.63 5.41
N LYS A 289 21.68 10.10 5.55
CA LYS A 289 22.11 11.44 5.21
C LYS A 289 21.80 11.81 3.75
N ARG A 290 22.28 10.99 2.79
CA ARG A 290 22.04 11.21 1.35
C ARG A 290 20.55 11.12 0.99
N PHE A 291 19.82 10.24 1.68
CA PHE A 291 18.39 10.06 1.44
C PHE A 291 17.62 11.34 1.71
N LEU A 292 17.90 12.04 2.82
CA LEU A 292 17.18 13.27 3.15
C LEU A 292 17.62 14.47 2.33
N GLU A 293 18.92 14.62 2.03
CA GLU A 293 19.38 15.65 1.09
C GLU A 293 18.66 15.57 -0.26
N PHE A 294 18.43 14.34 -0.75
CA PHE A 294 17.70 14.12 -1.99
C PHE A 294 16.23 14.55 -1.87
N ILE A 295 15.57 14.23 -0.75
CA ILE A 295 14.18 14.62 -0.52
C ILE A 295 14.06 16.14 -0.40
N GLU A 296 14.94 16.80 0.37
CA GLU A 296 14.95 18.26 0.53
C GLU A 296 15.14 18.97 -0.82
N ARG A 297 16.12 18.54 -1.64
CA ARG A 297 16.36 19.11 -2.98
C ARG A 297 15.24 18.85 -3.97
N SER A 298 14.42 17.83 -3.75
CA SER A 298 13.32 17.45 -4.65
C SER A 298 12.03 18.20 -4.33
N ILE A 299 11.97 18.91 -3.20
CA ILE A 299 10.80 19.67 -2.72
C ILE A 299 10.96 21.18 -2.99
N GLU A 300 12.19 21.70 -3.13
CA GLU A 300 12.49 23.05 -3.63
C GLU A 300 12.16 23.23 -5.12
#